data_AF-A0AAE1XHJ4-F1
#
_entry.id   AF-A0AAE1XHJ4-F1
#
_cell.length_a   1.000
_cell.length_b   1.000
_cell.length_c   1.000
_cell.angle_alpha   90.00
_cell.angle_beta   90.00
_cell.angle_gamma   90.00
#
_symmetry.space_group_name_H-M   'P 1'
#
loop_
_entity.id
_entity.type
_entity.pdbx_description
1 polymer ?
#
loop_
_entity_poly.entity_id
_entity_poly.type
_entity_poly.pdbx_seq_one_letter_code
_entity_poly.pdbx_strand_id
1 'polypeptide(L)'
;MGAMVEEMESLQKNHTWELVQLYEGKKAIECKWVYKKKPTVSEKEGKKFKARLAAKGYSQQKRIYYDKIFSPVVRHTSIRAVLALVASWDLHLEQMDVKTTFLHGDLEE
;
A
#
# COMPACT_ATOMS: atom_id res chain seq x y z
N MET A 1 -11.17 17.40 8.22
CA MET A 1 -11.54 16.03 8.61
C MET A 1 -10.33 15.35 9.25
N GLY A 2 -10.52 14.33 10.08
CA GLY A 2 -9.40 13.65 10.75
C GLY A 2 -8.68 12.69 9.79
N ALA A 3 -7.37 12.51 9.95
CA ALA A 3 -6.55 11.67 9.05
C ALA A 3 -7.03 10.21 8.92
N MET A 4 -7.76 9.68 9.91
CA MET A 4 -8.36 8.33 9.83
C MET A 4 -9.57 8.27 8.90
N VAL A 5 -10.37 9.34 8.88
CA VAL A 5 -11.54 9.46 8.01
C VAL A 5 -11.07 9.53 6.55
N GLU A 6 -10.05 10.35 6.28
CA GLU A 6 -9.44 10.45 4.95
C GLU A 6 -8.89 9.10 4.45
N GLU A 7 -8.25 8.32 5.33
CA GLU A 7 -7.80 6.97 4.97
C GLU A 7 -9.00 6.04 4.67
N MET A 8 -10.05 6.07 5.49
CA MET A 8 -11.22 5.20 5.30
C MET A 8 -12.00 5.51 4.03
N GLU A 9 -12.20 6.79 3.74
CA GLU A 9 -12.79 7.26 2.49
C GLU A 9 -11.94 6.83 1.29
N SER A 10 -10.60 6.89 1.41
CA SER A 10 -9.71 6.44 0.34
C SER A 10 -9.81 4.94 0.07
N LEU A 11 -9.94 4.12 1.13
CA LEU A 11 -10.07 2.67 1.01
C LEU A 11 -11.40 2.28 0.35
N GLN A 12 -12.50 2.97 0.72
CA GLN A 12 -13.81 2.81 0.11
C GLN A 12 -13.80 3.23 -1.37
N LYS A 13 -13.23 4.40 -1.68
CA LYS A 13 -13.16 4.92 -3.06
C LYS A 13 -12.36 4.00 -3.98
N ASN A 14 -11.32 3.36 -3.46
CA ASN A 14 -10.47 2.46 -4.24
C ASN A 14 -11.02 1.03 -4.31
N HIS A 15 -12.19 0.74 -3.71
CA HIS A 15 -12.80 -0.60 -3.66
C HIS A 15 -11.80 -1.68 -3.22
N THR A 16 -10.95 -1.34 -2.23
CA THR A 16 -9.83 -2.20 -1.79
C THR A 16 -10.24 -3.30 -0.80
N TRP A 17 -11.47 -3.26 -0.29
CA TRP A 17 -11.98 -4.22 0.67
C TRP A 17 -13.51 -4.32 0.59
N GLU A 18 -14.04 -5.46 1.01
CA GLU A 18 -15.46 -5.68 1.23
C GLU A 18 -15.65 -6.17 2.66
N LEU A 19 -16.75 -5.74 3.31
CA LEU A 19 -17.10 -6.25 4.62
C LEU A 19 -17.75 -7.63 4.47
N VAL A 20 -17.03 -8.69 4.79
CA VAL A 20 -17.52 -10.08 4.74
C VAL A 20 -17.76 -10.64 6.14
N GLN A 21 -18.65 -11.62 6.25
CA GLN A 21 -18.77 -12.42 7.47
C GLN A 21 -17.58 -13.36 7.58
N LEU A 22 -17.03 -13.50 8.79
CA LEU A 22 -15.94 -14.44 9.04
C LEU A 22 -16.44 -15.88 8.85
N TYR A 23 -15.79 -16.63 7.96
CA TYR A 23 -16.11 -18.04 7.74
C TYR A 23 -15.91 -18.88 9.00
N GLU A 24 -16.77 -19.88 9.18
CA GLU A 24 -16.71 -20.78 10.34
C GLU A 24 -15.35 -21.50 10.41
N GLY A 25 -14.73 -21.49 11.59
CA GLY A 25 -13.40 -22.08 11.81
C GLY A 25 -12.21 -21.23 11.35
N LYS A 26 -12.42 -20.07 10.72
CA LYS A 26 -11.35 -19.12 10.40
C LYS A 26 -11.12 -18.11 11.54
N LYS A 27 -9.91 -17.57 11.61
CA LYS A 27 -9.54 -16.52 12.57
C LYS A 27 -9.23 -15.23 11.80
N ALA A 28 -9.97 -14.18 12.09
CA ALA A 28 -9.75 -12.87 11.48
C ALA A 28 -8.31 -12.38 11.71
N ILE A 29 -7.72 -11.78 10.69
CA ILE A 29 -6.43 -11.11 10.80
C ILE A 29 -6.65 -9.80 11.53
N GLU A 30 -5.93 -9.61 12.64
CA GLU A 30 -6.03 -8.37 13.38
C GLU A 30 -5.44 -7.20 12.57
N CYS A 31 -6.03 -6.01 12.69
CA CYS A 31 -5.50 -4.78 12.09
C CYS A 31 -5.08 -3.78 13.18
N LYS A 32 -4.23 -2.81 12.81
CA LYS A 32 -3.78 -1.73 13.69
C LYS A 32 -3.69 -0.42 12.92
N TRP A 33 -4.02 0.68 13.59
CA TRP A 33 -3.77 2.03 13.10
C TRP A 33 -2.32 2.45 13.30
N VAL A 34 -1.72 2.97 12.24
CA VAL A 34 -0.37 3.55 12.22
C VAL A 34 -0.49 5.05 11.96
N TYR A 35 -0.07 5.84 12.93
CA TYR A 35 -0.07 7.30 12.84
C TYR A 35 1.33 7.83 12.58
N LYS A 36 1.44 8.82 11.70
CA LYS A 36 2.70 9.53 11.43
C LYS A 36 2.43 11.01 11.27
N LYS A 37 3.13 11.83 12.05
CA LYS A 37 3.23 13.27 11.79
C LYS A 37 4.18 13.48 10.61
N LYS A 38 3.72 14.15 9.56
CA LYS A 38 4.61 14.54 8.46
C LYS A 38 5.43 15.76 8.89
N PRO A 39 6.72 15.83 8.54
CA PRO A 39 7.50 17.05 8.73
C PRO A 39 6.86 18.17 7.92
N THR A 40 6.76 19.34 8.53
CA THR A 40 6.23 20.54 7.88
C THR A 40 7.30 21.04 6.90
N VAL A 41 6.99 21.15 5.60
CA VAL A 41 7.98 21.59 4.59
C VAL A 41 8.04 23.13 4.52
N SER A 42 6.99 23.83 4.97
CA SER A 42 6.96 25.29 5.10
C SER A 42 5.95 25.74 6.16
N GLU A 43 6.17 26.86 6.86
CA GLU A 43 5.25 27.37 7.89
C GLU A 43 3.79 27.52 7.40
N LYS A 44 3.59 27.76 6.09
CA LYS A 44 2.29 27.85 5.44
C LYS A 44 1.55 26.52 5.29
N GLU A 45 2.22 25.38 5.31
CA GLU A 45 1.59 24.08 5.04
C GLU A 45 0.88 23.44 6.24
N GLY A 46 1.01 24.03 7.44
CA GLY A 46 0.40 23.51 8.66
C GLY A 46 0.91 22.12 9.06
N LYS A 47 0.56 21.66 10.27
CA LYS A 47 0.93 20.32 10.74
C LYS A 47 0.08 19.27 9.99
N LYS A 48 0.72 18.49 9.10
CA LYS A 48 0.06 17.36 8.40
C LYS A 48 0.20 16.07 9.20
N PHE A 49 -0.91 15.36 9.37
CA PHE A 49 -0.96 14.04 10.01
C PHE A 49 -1.34 12.99 8.97
N LYS A 50 -0.77 11.79 9.07
CA LYS A 50 -1.10 10.63 8.25
C LYS A 50 -1.55 9.50 9.18
N ALA A 51 -2.67 8.88 8.87
CA ALA A 51 -3.10 7.62 9.46
C ALA A 51 -3.10 6.54 8.37
N ARG A 52 -2.83 5.29 8.76
CA ARG A 52 -2.94 4.12 7.88
C ARG A 52 -3.54 2.97 8.66
N LEU A 53 -4.47 2.24 8.06
CA LEU A 53 -4.94 0.97 8.60
C LEU A 53 -4.07 -0.14 8.01
N ALA A 54 -3.42 -0.92 8.86
CA ALA A 54 -2.52 -1.98 8.44
C ALA A 54 -2.93 -3.32 9.07
N ALA A 55 -3.06 -4.36 8.26
CA ALA A 55 -3.21 -5.73 8.74
C ALA A 55 -1.92 -6.20 9.42
N LYS A 56 -2.05 -6.97 10.50
CA LYS A 56 -0.92 -7.61 11.19
C LYS A 56 -0.50 -8.86 10.41
N GLY A 57 0.15 -8.67 9.26
CA GLY A 57 0.52 -9.79 8.36
C GLY A 57 1.33 -10.92 9.01
N TYR A 58 2.01 -10.69 10.15
CA TYR A 58 2.68 -11.76 10.91
C TYR A 58 1.73 -12.79 11.52
N SER A 59 0.44 -12.48 11.68
CA SER A 59 -0.57 -13.44 12.16
C SER A 59 -1.12 -14.34 11.05
N GLN A 60 -0.66 -14.18 9.80
CA GLN A 60 -0.96 -15.11 8.72
C GLN A 60 -0.28 -16.47 8.96
N GLN A 61 -0.99 -17.56 8.68
CA GLN A 61 -0.43 -18.90 8.82
C GLN A 61 0.73 -19.11 7.83
N LYS A 62 1.91 -19.41 8.39
CA LYS A 62 3.09 -19.84 7.65
C LYS A 62 2.73 -21.09 6.84
N ARG A 63 2.96 -21.07 5.51
CA ARG A 63 2.69 -22.12 4.48
C ARG A 63 1.37 -22.09 3.70
N ILE A 64 0.41 -21.19 4.01
CA ILE A 64 -0.79 -21.02 3.16
C ILE A 64 -0.67 -19.77 2.29
N TYR A 65 -0.34 -18.62 2.92
CA TYR A 65 -0.19 -17.33 2.22
C TYR A 65 1.19 -16.70 2.40
N TYR A 66 1.99 -17.21 3.33
CA TYR A 66 3.28 -16.64 3.72
C TYR A 66 4.37 -16.78 2.63
N ASP A 67 4.28 -17.80 1.79
CA ASP A 67 5.25 -18.06 0.71
C ASP A 67 4.88 -17.32 -0.59
N LYS A 68 3.70 -16.68 -0.66
CA LYS A 68 3.30 -15.77 -1.73
C LYS A 68 3.63 -14.33 -1.34
N ILE A 69 4.91 -14.03 -1.10
CA ILE A 69 5.35 -12.64 -0.85
C ILE A 69 5.30 -11.87 -2.17
N PHE A 70 4.16 -11.26 -2.47
CA PHE A 70 4.04 -10.26 -3.53
C PHE A 70 4.51 -8.90 -3.01
N SER A 71 5.82 -8.73 -2.87
CA SER A 71 6.41 -7.39 -2.92
C SER A 71 7.35 -7.37 -4.11
N PRO A 72 6.93 -6.85 -5.27
CA PRO A 72 7.82 -6.67 -6.40
C PRO A 72 8.80 -5.55 -6.07
N VAL A 73 9.86 -5.87 -5.33
CA VAL A 73 10.99 -4.96 -5.18
C VAL A 73 11.74 -4.99 -6.50
N VAL A 74 11.46 -4.00 -7.35
CA VAL A 74 12.18 -3.82 -8.61
C VAL A 74 13.66 -3.65 -8.28
N ARG A 75 14.51 -4.46 -8.93
CA ARG A 75 15.97 -4.35 -8.81
C ARG A 75 16.47 -3.10 -9.54
N HIS A 76 17.47 -2.41 -8.99
CA HIS A 76 18.11 -1.27 -9.65
C HIS A 76 18.70 -1.61 -11.03
N THR A 77 19.06 -2.87 -11.28
CA THR A 77 19.50 -3.34 -12.60
C THR A 77 18.38 -3.24 -13.62
N SER A 78 17.15 -3.62 -13.26
CA SER A 78 15.98 -3.53 -14.11
C SER A 78 15.60 -2.08 -14.42
N ILE A 79 15.64 -1.19 -13.41
CA ILE A 79 15.40 0.26 -13.62
C ILE A 79 16.39 0.83 -14.63
N ARG A 80 17.69 0.54 -14.45
CA ARG A 80 18.73 1.02 -15.36
C ARG A 80 18.56 0.49 -16.78
N ALA A 81 18.13 -0.76 -16.95
CA ALA A 81 17.85 -1.33 -18.27
C ALA A 81 16.68 -0.60 -18.97
N VAL A 82 15.58 -0.33 -18.26
CA VAL A 82 14.45 0.44 -18.82
C VAL A 82 14.90 1.85 -19.20
N LEU A 83 15.64 2.55 -18.33
CA LEU A 83 16.15 3.90 -18.64
C LEU A 83 17.09 3.91 -19.84
N ALA A 84 17.95 2.89 -19.98
CA ALA A 84 18.84 2.76 -21.14
C ALA A 84 18.07 2.56 -22.44
N LEU A 85 16.99 1.75 -22.42
CA LEU A 85 16.12 1.54 -23.58
C LEU A 85 15.40 2.83 -23.98
N VAL A 86 14.81 3.52 -23.00
CA VAL A 86 14.14 4.82 -23.21
C VAL A 86 15.10 5.81 -23.86
N ALA A 87 16.32 5.94 -23.35
CA ALA A 87 17.33 6.83 -23.93
C ALA A 87 17.78 6.39 -25.33
N SER A 88 17.91 5.08 -25.58
CA SER A 88 18.35 4.55 -26.88
C SER A 88 17.33 4.74 -27.99
N TRP A 89 16.05 4.81 -27.64
CA TRP A 89 14.93 4.92 -28.57
C TRP A 89 14.26 6.30 -28.56
N ASP A 90 14.88 7.27 -27.87
CA ASP A 90 14.38 8.65 -27.73
C ASP A 90 12.91 8.71 -27.26
N LEU A 91 12.58 7.88 -26.26
CA LEU A 91 11.23 7.77 -25.71
C LEU A 91 11.03 8.73 -24.54
N HIS A 92 9.78 9.15 -24.33
CA HIS A 92 9.37 9.88 -23.13
C HIS A 92 9.06 8.92 -21.98
N LEU A 93 9.63 9.18 -20.81
CA LEU A 93 9.36 8.42 -19.58
C LEU A 93 8.48 9.23 -18.64
N GLU A 94 7.34 8.66 -18.27
CA GLU A 94 6.49 9.19 -17.20
C GLU A 94 6.51 8.26 -15.99
N GLN A 95 6.64 8.84 -14.81
CA GLN A 95 6.62 8.12 -13.54
C GLN A 95 5.38 8.51 -12.74
N MET A 96 4.61 7.52 -12.30
CA MET A 96 3.48 7.72 -11.39
C MET A 96 3.79 7.12 -10.02
N ASP A 97 3.92 7.97 -9.00
CA ASP A 97 3.97 7.54 -7.60
C ASP A 97 2.54 7.40 -7.05
N VAL A 98 2.14 6.16 -6.77
CA VAL A 98 0.79 5.87 -6.28
C VAL A 98 0.75 6.04 -4.76
N LYS A 99 -0.07 6.98 -4.29
CA LYS A 99 -0.21 7.34 -2.85
C LYS A 99 -0.58 6.17 -1.94
N THR A 100 -1.25 5.16 -2.48
CA THR A 100 -1.80 3.98 -1.79
C THR A 100 -1.38 2.72 -2.54
N THR A 101 -0.33 2.06 -2.05
CA THR A 101 0.10 0.75 -2.56
C THR A 101 -0.56 -0.35 -1.76
N PHE A 102 -1.89 -0.46 -1.85
CA PHE A 102 -2.51 -1.79 -1.76
C PHE A 102 -2.29 -2.39 -3.14
N LEU A 103 -1.28 -3.24 -3.27
CA LEU A 103 -1.12 -4.08 -4.45
C LEU A 103 -2.47 -4.80 -4.64
N HIS A 104 -3.00 -4.83 -5.86
CA HIS A 104 -4.24 -5.53 -6.23
C HIS A 104 -4.09 -7.06 -6.10
N GLY A 105 -3.62 -7.53 -4.95
CA GLY A 105 -3.60 -8.93 -4.61
C GLY A 105 -4.82 -9.20 -3.76
N ASP A 106 -5.73 -10.01 -4.28
CA ASP A 106 -6.83 -10.53 -3.48
C ASP A 106 -6.24 -11.32 -2.31
N LEU A 107 -6.60 -10.91 -1.09
CA LEU A 107 -6.26 -11.62 0.12
C LEU A 107 -7.52 -12.36 0.59
N GLU A 108 -7.57 -13.67 0.36
CA GLU A 108 -8.61 -14.51 0.92
C GLU A 108 -8.34 -14.73 2.42
N GLU A 109 -9.12 -14.06 3.28
CA GLU A 109 -9.09 -14.18 4.74
C GLU A 109 -9.63 -15.54 5.24
#